data_AF-A0A8J9TH07-F1
#
_entry.id   AF-A0A8J9TH07-F1
#
_cell.length_a   1.000
_cell.length_b   1.000
_cell.length_c   1.000
_cell.angle_alpha   90.00
_cell.angle_beta   90.00
_cell.angle_gamma   90.00
#
_symmetry.space_group_name_H-M   'P 1'
#
loop_
_entity.id
_entity.type
_entity.pdbx_description
1 polymer ?
#
loop_
_entity_poly.entity_id
_entity_poly.type
_entity_poly.pdbx_seq_one_letter_code
_entity_poly.pdbx_strand_id
1 'polypeptide(L)'
;LLSTGKINSWTIARETDLASNLSDALSASVPLRQYPKCALLVKITVLQDDGSILPACITAATLALADASVEMYDVVAASTVAVCDGLLVADPTLREVSAADAVMTLAILPNWKESTLWQQSGRLNPQRANEAMELCRNGCRTMHRFLREHLIQENEKDMAHES
;
A
#
# COMPACT_ATOMS: atom_id res chain seq x y z
N LEU A 1 8.14 26.70 -29.61
CA LEU A 1 7.73 27.57 -28.46
C LEU A 1 7.33 26.65 -27.29
N LEU A 2 8.20 25.74 -26.84
CA LEU A 2 9.18 25.91 -25.74
C LEU A 2 8.53 26.17 -24.37
N SER A 3 7.98 25.13 -23.71
CA SER A 3 7.95 25.01 -22.23
C SER A 3 7.52 23.61 -21.67
N THR A 4 7.54 22.52 -22.44
CA THR A 4 7.06 21.20 -21.96
C THR A 4 8.15 20.30 -21.33
N GLY A 5 9.38 20.81 -21.14
CA GLY A 5 10.51 20.00 -20.67
C GLY A 5 10.71 19.98 -19.15
N LYS A 6 10.06 20.86 -18.39
CA LYS A 6 10.24 20.96 -16.92
C LYS A 6 9.06 20.42 -16.11
N ILE A 7 7.90 20.22 -16.73
CA ILE A 7 6.64 19.95 -16.03
C ILE A 7 6.53 18.48 -15.55
N ASN A 8 7.46 17.62 -15.96
CA ASN A 8 7.29 16.17 -15.80
C ASN A 8 8.28 15.56 -14.79
N SER A 9 9.35 16.26 -14.41
CA SER A 9 10.41 15.61 -13.62
C SER A 9 9.97 15.28 -12.20
N TRP A 10 9.14 16.11 -11.58
CA TRP A 10 8.59 15.86 -10.25
C TRP A 10 7.53 14.76 -10.24
N THR A 11 6.72 14.66 -11.29
CA THR A 11 5.74 13.57 -11.43
C THR A 11 6.46 12.23 -11.64
N ILE A 12 7.46 12.22 -12.53
CA ILE A 12 8.29 11.02 -12.79
C ILE A 12 9.05 10.61 -11.52
N ALA A 13 9.59 11.55 -10.76
CA ALA A 13 10.24 11.26 -9.49
C ALA A 13 9.27 10.61 -8.49
N ARG A 14 8.07 11.20 -8.32
CA ARG A 14 7.04 10.64 -7.45
C ARG A 14 6.60 9.24 -7.88
N GLU A 15 6.42 9.00 -9.18
CA GLU A 15 6.08 7.68 -9.72
C GLU A 15 7.20 6.67 -9.47
N THR A 16 8.46 7.07 -9.65
CA THR A 16 9.63 6.22 -9.40
C THR A 16 9.75 5.87 -7.92
N ASP A 17 9.50 6.83 -7.03
CA ASP A 17 9.50 6.62 -5.58
C ASP A 17 8.37 5.66 -5.16
N LEU A 18 7.15 5.85 -5.69
CA LEU A 18 6.03 4.94 -5.45
C LEU A 18 6.33 3.54 -5.97
N ALA A 19 6.94 3.41 -7.15
CA ALA A 19 7.32 2.13 -7.73
C ALA A 19 8.40 1.42 -6.90
N SER A 20 9.40 2.15 -6.41
CA SER A 20 10.43 1.60 -5.51
C SER A 20 9.81 1.12 -4.21
N ASN A 21 8.97 1.95 -3.57
CA ASN A 21 8.28 1.59 -2.34
C ASN A 21 7.37 0.37 -2.51
N LEU A 22 6.62 0.32 -3.61
CA LEU A 22 5.78 -0.83 -3.94
C LEU A 22 6.62 -2.10 -4.14
N SER A 23 7.73 -2.00 -4.88
CA SER A 23 8.66 -3.12 -5.10
C SER A 23 9.23 -3.64 -3.79
N ASP A 24 9.65 -2.76 -2.89
CA ASP A 24 10.17 -3.12 -1.57
C ASP A 24 9.10 -3.79 -0.70
N ALA A 25 7.88 -3.25 -0.70
CA ALA A 25 6.76 -3.82 0.05
C ALA A 25 6.37 -5.23 -0.42
N LEU A 26 6.36 -5.47 -1.73
CA LEU A 26 6.00 -6.77 -2.33
C LEU A 26 7.15 -7.79 -2.31
N SER A 27 8.40 -7.34 -2.36
CA SER A 27 9.56 -8.25 -2.31
C SER A 27 9.64 -9.01 -0.99
N ALA A 28 9.06 -8.45 0.08
CA ALA A 28 8.96 -9.09 1.38
C ALA A 28 7.83 -10.15 1.46
N SER A 29 6.77 -10.03 0.64
CA SER A 29 5.65 -10.98 0.64
C SER A 29 5.82 -12.13 -0.35
N VAL A 30 6.53 -11.90 -1.46
CA VAL A 30 6.71 -12.91 -2.51
C VAL A 30 8.01 -13.69 -2.31
N PRO A 31 7.97 -15.04 -2.23
CA PRO A 31 9.15 -15.88 -2.16
C PRO A 31 9.91 -15.92 -3.50
N LEU A 32 10.74 -14.90 -3.77
CA LEU A 32 11.54 -14.80 -5.00
C LEU A 32 12.45 -16.02 -5.25
N ARG A 33 12.81 -16.77 -4.20
CA ARG A 33 13.63 -18.00 -4.31
C ARG A 33 12.92 -19.12 -5.09
N GLN A 34 11.59 -19.15 -5.10
CA GLN A 34 10.81 -20.18 -5.80
C GLN A 34 10.71 -19.94 -7.30
N TYR A 35 11.10 -18.76 -7.76
CA TYR A 35 10.96 -18.30 -9.13
C TYR A 35 12.32 -18.01 -9.79
N PRO A 36 13.28 -18.97 -9.84
CA PRO A 36 14.56 -18.74 -10.49
C PRO A 36 14.34 -18.55 -12.00
N LYS A 37 14.78 -17.41 -12.54
CA LYS A 37 14.63 -17.00 -13.96
C LYS A 37 13.23 -16.56 -14.39
N CYS A 38 12.30 -16.33 -13.45
CA CYS A 38 11.02 -15.68 -13.78
C CYS A 38 11.11 -14.18 -13.48
N ALA A 39 10.32 -13.39 -14.22
CA ALA A 39 10.13 -11.97 -13.95
C ALA A 39 8.64 -11.72 -13.69
N LEU A 40 8.32 -11.24 -12.49
CA LEU A 40 6.96 -10.80 -12.14
C LEU A 40 6.84 -9.33 -12.48
N LEU A 41 5.97 -9.00 -13.43
CA LEU A 41 5.74 -7.62 -13.87
C LEU A 41 4.38 -7.14 -13.37
N VAL A 42 4.39 -6.34 -12.30
CA VAL A 42 3.19 -5.69 -11.77
C VAL A 42 3.02 -4.33 -12.42
N LYS A 43 1.85 -4.07 -13.01
CA LYS A 43 1.50 -2.77 -13.59
C LYS A 43 0.27 -2.22 -12.89
N ILE A 44 0.37 -0.99 -12.41
CA ILE A 44 -0.71 -0.29 -11.74
C ILE A 44 -1.03 0.97 -12.52
N THR A 45 -2.31 1.22 -12.76
CA THR A 45 -2.80 2.47 -13.32
C THR A 45 -3.70 3.13 -12.30
N VAL A 46 -3.31 4.32 -11.85
CA VAL A 46 -4.10 5.09 -10.88
C VAL A 46 -5.12 5.91 -11.65
N LEU A 47 -6.40 5.61 -11.45
CA LEU A 47 -7.50 6.32 -12.10
C LEU A 47 -7.81 7.64 -11.40
N GLN A 48 -7.72 7.63 -10.07
CA GLN A 48 -7.98 8.79 -9.22
C GLN A 48 -7.09 8.72 -7.98
N ASP A 49 -6.51 9.85 -7.60
CA ASP A 49 -5.73 10.02 -6.37
C ASP A 49 -6.53 10.89 -5.40
N ASP A 50 -6.81 10.36 -4.21
CA ASP A 50 -7.42 11.08 -3.10
C ASP A 50 -6.56 11.03 -1.83
N GLY A 51 -5.23 11.04 -1.96
CA GLY A 51 -4.30 11.22 -0.84
C GLY A 51 -3.63 9.93 -0.33
N SER A 52 -4.31 8.78 -0.39
CA SER A 52 -3.79 7.48 0.07
C SER A 52 -3.39 6.53 -1.08
N ILE A 53 -2.63 7.05 -2.05
CA ILE A 53 -2.26 6.30 -3.27
C ILE A 53 -1.38 5.07 -2.99
N LEU A 54 -0.36 5.19 -2.13
CA LEU A 54 0.60 4.11 -1.86
C LEU A 54 -0.05 2.86 -1.24
N PRO A 55 -0.85 2.95 -0.16
CA PRO A 55 -1.50 1.77 0.40
C PRO A 55 -2.54 1.16 -0.56
N ALA A 56 -3.23 1.98 -1.36
CA ALA A 56 -4.15 1.51 -2.38
C ALA A 56 -3.42 0.71 -3.47
N CYS A 57 -2.27 1.20 -3.94
CA CYS A 57 -1.43 0.49 -4.91
C CYS A 57 -0.91 -0.84 -4.36
N ILE A 58 -0.40 -0.88 -3.11
CA ILE A 58 0.10 -2.11 -2.49
C ILE A 58 -1.02 -3.15 -2.36
N THR A 59 -2.19 -2.72 -1.91
CA THR A 59 -3.35 -3.59 -1.73
C THR A 59 -3.84 -4.14 -3.08
N ALA A 60 -3.96 -3.28 -4.10
CA ALA A 60 -4.36 -3.68 -5.45
C ALA A 60 -3.36 -4.64 -6.09
N ALA A 61 -2.06 -4.40 -5.95
CA ALA A 61 -1.02 -5.28 -6.45
C ALA A 61 -1.08 -6.67 -5.78
N THR A 62 -1.28 -6.69 -4.47
CA THR A 62 -1.35 -7.95 -3.72
C THR A 62 -2.57 -8.77 -4.12
N LEU A 63 -3.73 -8.11 -4.30
CA LEU A 63 -4.92 -8.77 -4.83
C LEU A 63 -4.69 -9.33 -6.24
N ALA A 64 -4.07 -8.56 -7.13
CA ALA A 64 -3.76 -9.01 -8.48
C ALA A 64 -2.79 -10.21 -8.50
N LEU A 65 -1.83 -10.25 -7.57
CA LEU A 65 -0.93 -11.41 -7.42
C LEU A 65 -1.66 -12.64 -6.87
N ALA A 66 -2.60 -12.44 -5.93
CA ALA A 66 -3.44 -13.51 -5.40
C ALA A 66 -4.36 -14.11 -6.47
N ASP A 67 -5.01 -13.25 -7.26
CA ASP A 67 -5.85 -13.64 -8.40
C ASP A 67 -5.06 -14.38 -9.48
N ALA A 68 -3.85 -13.90 -9.79
CA ALA A 68 -2.92 -14.58 -10.69
C ALA A 68 -2.33 -15.89 -10.12
N SER A 69 -2.80 -16.34 -8.94
CA SER A 69 -2.35 -17.56 -8.26
C SER A 69 -0.84 -17.60 -8.02
N VAL A 70 -0.23 -16.44 -7.80
CA VAL A 70 1.19 -16.35 -7.44
C VAL A 70 1.32 -16.75 -5.97
N GLU A 71 2.29 -17.63 -5.68
CA GLU A 71 2.55 -18.02 -4.31
C GLU A 71 3.10 -16.83 -3.52
N MET A 72 2.46 -16.51 -2.40
CA MET A 72 2.83 -15.42 -1.51
C MET A 72 2.81 -15.91 -0.06
N TYR A 73 3.71 -15.38 0.78
CA TYR A 73 3.71 -15.70 2.20
C TYR A 73 2.48 -15.17 2.92
N ASP A 74 2.04 -13.97 2.55
CA ASP A 74 0.89 -13.29 3.14
C ASP A 74 0.36 -12.18 2.22
N VAL A 75 -0.89 -11.80 2.44
CA VAL A 75 -1.52 -10.65 1.79
C VAL A 75 -1.09 -9.39 2.52
N VAL A 76 -0.24 -8.58 1.88
CA VAL A 76 0.23 -7.29 2.40
C VAL A 76 -0.96 -6.34 2.57
N ALA A 77 -1.11 -5.81 3.77
CA ALA A 77 -2.07 -4.75 4.06
C ALA A 77 -1.32 -3.47 4.39
N ALA A 78 -1.74 -2.37 3.77
CA ALA A 78 -1.14 -1.07 3.98
C ALA A 78 -2.20 -0.04 4.38
N SER A 79 -1.80 0.93 5.20
CA SER A 79 -2.67 2.01 5.65
C SER A 79 -1.84 3.28 5.85
N THR A 80 -2.48 4.42 5.61
CA THR A 80 -1.87 5.74 5.81
C THR A 80 -2.60 6.45 6.94
N VAL A 81 -1.85 7.16 7.77
CA VAL A 81 -2.37 8.05 8.81
C VAL A 81 -1.78 9.44 8.59
N ALA A 82 -2.63 10.46 8.65
CA ALA A 82 -2.22 11.85 8.69
C ALA A 82 -2.40 12.43 10.09
N VAL A 83 -1.60 13.45 10.40
CA VAL A 83 -1.71 14.26 11.61
C VAL A 83 -2.13 15.66 11.23
N CYS A 84 -3.36 16.03 11.58
CA CYS A 84 -3.95 17.33 11.28
C CYS A 84 -4.34 18.01 12.60
N ASP A 85 -3.82 19.20 12.89
CA ASP A 85 -4.12 19.97 14.11
C ASP A 85 -4.00 19.15 15.41
N GLY A 86 -3.08 18.19 15.40
CA GLY A 86 -2.87 17.29 16.52
C GLY A 86 -3.91 16.18 16.69
N LEU A 87 -4.74 15.89 15.69
CA LEU A 87 -5.57 14.68 15.62
C LEU A 87 -4.97 13.69 14.63
N LEU A 88 -5.08 12.41 14.95
CA LEU A 88 -4.66 11.30 14.09
C LEU A 88 -5.85 10.85 13.24
N VAL A 89 -5.71 10.94 11.93
CA VAL A 89 -6.74 10.54 10.95
C VAL A 89 -6.23 9.34 10.16
N ALA A 90 -6.94 8.21 10.26
CA ALA A 90 -6.65 7.03 9.46
C ALA A 90 -7.34 7.13 8.09
N ASP A 91 -6.63 6.76 7.04
CA ASP A 91 -7.01 6.91 5.63
C ASP A 91 -7.39 8.35 5.24
N PRO A 92 -6.40 9.26 5.21
CA PRO A 92 -6.65 10.67 4.96
C PRO A 92 -6.96 10.94 3.48
N THR A 93 -7.90 11.84 3.24
CA THR A 93 -8.22 12.40 1.93
C THR A 93 -7.14 13.36 1.43
N LEU A 94 -7.13 13.72 0.15
CA LEU A 94 -6.14 14.64 -0.42
C LEU A 94 -6.15 16.01 0.28
N ARG A 95 -7.34 16.45 0.72
CA ARG A 95 -7.52 17.68 1.49
C ARG A 95 -6.86 17.60 2.86
N GLU A 96 -7.03 16.47 3.55
CA GLU A 96 -6.43 16.25 4.86
C GLU A 96 -4.92 16.12 4.75
N VAL A 97 -4.41 15.38 3.77
CA VAL A 97 -2.96 15.29 3.47
C VAL A 97 -2.35 16.67 3.21
N SER A 98 -3.05 17.55 2.50
CA SER A 98 -2.57 18.90 2.20
C SER A 98 -2.54 19.83 3.42
N ALA A 99 -3.40 19.58 4.40
CA ALA A 99 -3.47 20.34 5.65
C ALA A 99 -2.67 19.67 6.79
N ALA A 100 -2.13 18.48 6.57
CA ALA A 100 -1.45 17.69 7.59
C ALA A 100 -0.03 18.19 7.87
N ASP A 101 0.36 18.13 9.15
CA ASP A 101 1.74 18.41 9.60
C ASP A 101 2.68 17.23 9.30
N ALA A 102 2.12 16.02 9.33
CA ALA A 102 2.83 14.79 9.07
C ALA A 102 1.90 13.73 8.45
N VAL A 103 2.45 12.94 7.54
CA VAL A 103 1.78 11.80 6.92
C VAL A 103 2.69 10.60 7.04
N MET A 104 2.08 9.47 7.36
CA MET A 104 2.80 8.24 7.62
C MET A 104 2.06 7.07 6.99
N THR A 105 2.76 6.30 6.16
CA THR A 105 2.25 5.09 5.53
C THR A 105 3.02 3.90 6.05
N LEU A 106 2.28 2.88 6.46
CA LEU A 106 2.80 1.61 6.94
C LEU A 106 2.23 0.49 6.09
N ALA A 107 3.08 -0.45 5.67
CA ALA A 107 2.66 -1.73 5.12
C ALA A 107 3.12 -2.86 6.04
N ILE A 108 2.24 -3.84 6.26
CA ILE A 108 2.51 -4.98 7.14
C ILE A 108 2.11 -6.30 6.48
N LEU A 109 2.80 -7.35 6.90
CA LEU A 109 2.41 -8.75 6.74
C LEU A 109 1.65 -9.16 8.01
N PRO A 110 0.31 -9.10 8.03
CA PRO A 110 -0.48 -9.24 9.25
C PRO A 110 -0.33 -10.60 9.96
N ASN A 111 -0.09 -11.69 9.22
CA ASN A 111 0.14 -13.01 9.80
C ASN A 111 1.53 -13.12 10.45
N TRP A 112 2.54 -12.52 9.82
CA TRP A 112 3.92 -12.49 10.34
C TRP A 112 4.16 -11.36 11.34
N LYS A 113 3.21 -10.41 11.44
CA LYS A 113 3.28 -9.16 12.24
C LYS A 113 4.50 -8.30 11.92
N GLU A 114 5.09 -8.50 10.75
CA GLU A 114 6.28 -7.81 10.27
C GLU A 114 5.89 -6.59 9.44
N SER A 115 6.61 -5.49 9.61
CA SER A 115 6.43 -4.28 8.80
C SER A 115 7.33 -4.34 7.58
N THR A 116 6.75 -4.29 6.39
CA THR A 116 7.50 -4.34 5.12
C THR A 116 7.95 -2.96 4.68
N LEU A 117 7.12 -1.95 4.91
CA LEU A 117 7.39 -0.58 4.50
C LEU A 117 7.01 0.42 5.58
N TRP A 118 7.90 1.37 5.81
CA TRP A 118 7.67 2.55 6.62
C TRP A 118 8.03 3.80 5.82
N GLN A 119 7.04 4.63 5.52
CA GLN A 119 7.24 5.92 4.87
C GLN A 119 6.65 7.01 5.74
N GLN A 120 7.47 7.98 6.14
CA GLN A 120 7.05 9.14 6.91
C GLN A 120 7.45 10.42 6.18
N SER A 121 6.52 11.36 6.09
CA SER A 121 6.76 12.71 5.59
C SER A 121 6.24 13.72 6.61
N GLY A 122 6.98 14.82 6.80
CA GLY A 122 6.61 15.86 7.76
C GLY A 122 7.18 15.66 9.16
N ARG A 123 6.71 16.47 10.11
CA ARG A 123 7.28 16.56 11.47
C ARG A 123 6.36 15.88 12.47
N LEU A 124 6.87 14.85 13.14
CA LEU A 124 6.11 14.09 14.13
C LEU A 124 6.93 13.89 15.40
N ASN A 125 6.31 14.13 16.55
CA ASN A 125 6.92 13.82 17.84
C ASN A 125 6.97 12.29 18.02
N PRO A 126 8.02 11.75 18.65
CA PRO A 126 8.21 10.30 18.77
C PRO A 126 7.07 9.60 19.54
N GLN A 127 6.49 10.26 20.56
CA GLN A 127 5.32 9.72 21.26
C GLN A 127 4.11 9.55 20.33
N ARG A 128 3.87 10.55 19.48
CA ARG A 128 2.76 10.52 18.51
C ARG A 128 3.03 9.60 17.34
N ALA A 129 4.30 9.38 16.98
CA ALA A 129 4.69 8.39 16.00
C ALA A 129 4.30 6.98 16.44
N ASN A 130 4.46 6.67 17.73
CA ASN A 130 4.04 5.37 18.27
C ASN A 130 2.52 5.21 18.23
N GLU A 131 1.77 6.23 18.65
CA GLU A 131 0.29 6.22 18.56
C GLU A 131 -0.20 6.07 17.11
N ALA A 132 0.39 6.83 16.19
CA ALA A 132 0.10 6.72 14.76
C ALA A 132 0.42 5.33 14.23
N MET A 133 1.54 4.74 14.63
CA MET A 133 1.96 3.42 14.17
C MET A 133 0.98 2.35 14.64
N GLU A 134 0.53 2.43 15.89
CA GLU A 134 -0.47 1.51 16.42
C GLU A 134 -1.82 1.65 15.72
N LEU A 135 -2.23 2.89 15.41
CA LEU A 135 -3.42 3.16 14.61
C LEU A 135 -3.30 2.57 13.19
N CYS A 136 -2.17 2.80 12.50
CA CYS A 136 -1.88 2.19 11.21
C CYS A 136 -1.95 0.66 11.27
N ARG A 137 -1.35 0.04 12.29
CA ARG A 137 -1.36 -1.42 12.46
C ARG A 137 -2.79 -1.95 12.64
N ASN A 138 -3.61 -1.25 13.42
CA ASN A 138 -5.02 -1.60 13.59
C ASN A 138 -5.80 -1.46 12.28
N GLY A 139 -5.58 -0.36 11.54
CA GLY A 139 -6.16 -0.16 10.21
C GLY A 139 -5.78 -1.26 9.23
N CYS A 140 -4.49 -1.63 9.17
CA CYS A 140 -4.01 -2.72 8.33
C CYS A 140 -4.62 -4.08 8.69
N ARG A 141 -4.80 -4.38 9.99
CA ARG A 141 -5.47 -5.62 10.44
C ARG A 141 -6.94 -5.68 10.01
N THR A 142 -7.63 -4.54 10.08
CA THR A 142 -9.01 -4.41 9.62
C THR A 142 -9.09 -4.61 8.11
N MET A 143 -8.22 -3.94 7.34
CA MET A 143 -8.16 -4.10 5.88
C MET A 143 -7.83 -5.54 5.47
N HIS A 144 -6.86 -6.18 6.13
CA HIS A 144 -6.53 -7.57 5.86
C HIS A 144 -7.73 -8.51 6.06
N ARG A 145 -8.55 -8.30 7.09
CA ARG A 145 -9.76 -9.09 7.31
C ARG A 145 -10.71 -8.95 6.11
N PHE A 146 -10.99 -7.73 5.67
CA PHE A 146 -11.87 -7.48 4.54
C PHE A 146 -11.34 -8.08 3.24
N LEU A 147 -10.03 -7.95 2.98
CA LEU A 147 -9.39 -8.53 1.79
C LEU A 147 -9.49 -10.05 1.79
N ARG A 148 -9.21 -10.68 2.93
CA ARG A 148 -9.28 -12.13 3.07
C ARG A 148 -10.69 -12.67 2.88
N GLU A 149 -11.69 -11.99 3.44
CA GLU A 149 -13.10 -12.35 3.24
C GLU A 149 -13.50 -12.28 1.76
N HIS A 150 -13.07 -11.23 1.04
CA HIS A 150 -13.35 -11.10 -0.40
C HIS A 150 -12.67 -12.19 -1.24
N LEU A 151 -11.40 -12.49 -0.98
CA LEU A 151 -10.67 -13.53 -1.71
C LEU A 151 -11.31 -14.92 -1.53
N ILE A 152 -11.82 -15.22 -0.33
CA ILE A 152 -12.54 -16.49 -0.09
C ILE A 152 -13.86 -16.53 -0.87
N GLN A 153 -14.61 -15.42 -0.87
CA GLN A 153 -15.89 -15.35 -1.58
C GLN A 153 -15.74 -15.43 -3.10
N GLU A 154 -14.69 -14.87 -3.68
CA GLU A 154 -14.44 -15.01 -5.13
C GLU A 154 -14.11 -16.45 -5.48
N ASN A 155 -13.22 -17.09 -4.73
CA ASN A 155 -12.85 -18.48 -4.97
C ASN A 155 -14.05 -19.44 -4.83
N GLU A 156 -14.99 -19.15 -3.92
CA GLU A 156 -16.26 -19.89 -3.80
C GLU A 156 -17.17 -19.73 -5.02
N LYS A 157 -17.19 -18.54 -5.65
CA LYS A 157 -18.00 -18.30 -6.85
C LYS A 157 -17.43 -19.00 -8.07
N ASP A 158 -16.11 -19.01 -8.22
CA ASP A 158 -15.45 -19.70 -9.34
C ASP A 158 -15.73 -21.21 -9.30
N MET A 159 -15.63 -21.81 -8.10
CA MET A 159 -16.00 -23.22 -7.88
C MET A 159 -17.47 -23.52 -8.19
N ALA A 160 -18.37 -22.55 -7.96
CA ALA A 160 -19.79 -22.68 -8.27
C ALA A 160 -20.12 -22.47 -9.75
N HIS A 161 -19.24 -21.83 -10.54
CA HIS A 161 -19.42 -21.62 -11.97
C HIS A 161 -18.90 -22.78 -12.83
N GLU A 162 -17.96 -23.57 -12.29
CA GLU A 162 -17.43 -24.79 -12.92
C GLU A 162 -18.26 -26.07 -12.64
N SER A 163 -19.29 -25.98 -11.80
CA SER A 163 -20.20 -27.09 -11.43
C SER A 163 -21.53 -27.04 -12.20
#